data_AF-A0A9W6GJI6-F1
#
_entry.id   AF-A0A9W6GJI6-F1
#
_cell.length_a   1.000
_cell.length_b   1.000
_cell.length_c   1.000
_cell.angle_alpha   90.00
_cell.angle_beta   90.00
_cell.angle_gamma   90.00
#
_symmetry.space_group_name_H-M   'P 1'
#
loop_
_entity.id
_entity.type
_entity.pdbx_description
1 polymer ?
#
loop_
_entity_poly.entity_id
_entity_poly.type
_entity_poly.pdbx_seq_one_letter_code
_entity_poly.pdbx_strand_id
1 'polypeptide(L)'
;MRIPGDKVVHLLAGALIALTALLLTGNSLIAVAMAVVAGAWKEWWDSRGHGQVELADLMATIVGGILAVTSVELYRFIIGALG
;
A
#
# COMPACT_ATOMS: atom_id res chain seq x y z
N MET A 1 -22.19 3.53 -6.97
CA MET A 1 -20.89 3.34 -7.64
C MET A 1 -20.29 2.06 -7.07
N ARG A 2 -19.92 1.06 -7.88
CA ARG A 2 -19.23 -0.16 -7.41
C ARG A 2 -17.73 0.04 -7.67
N ILE A 3 -16.90 -0.20 -6.66
CA ILE A 3 -15.44 -0.18 -6.85
C ILE A 3 -15.09 -1.39 -7.75
N PRO A 4 -14.36 -1.20 -8.86
CA PRO A 4 -13.89 -2.31 -9.69
C PRO A 4 -12.99 -3.27 -8.89
N GLY A 5 -13.10 -4.58 -9.15
CA GLY A 5 -12.43 -5.61 -8.34
C GLY A 5 -10.90 -5.58 -8.41
N ASP A 6 -10.36 -5.17 -9.55
CA ASP A 6 -8.93 -4.92 -9.77
C ASP A 6 -8.38 -3.86 -8.80
N LYS A 7 -9.13 -2.78 -8.54
CA LYS A 7 -8.71 -1.73 -7.59
C LYS A 7 -8.63 -2.26 -6.15
N VAL A 8 -9.49 -3.22 -5.80
CA VAL A 8 -9.44 -3.89 -4.50
C VAL A 8 -8.17 -4.73 -4.37
N VAL A 9 -7.76 -5.42 -5.44
CA VAL A 9 -6.50 -6.17 -5.43
C VAL A 9 -5.30 -5.24 -5.27
N HIS A 10 -5.27 -4.11 -5.97
CA HIS A 10 -4.21 -3.10 -5.79
C HIS A 10 -4.16 -2.53 -4.38
N LEU A 11 -5.32 -2.24 -3.79
CA LEU A 11 -5.41 -1.83 -2.38
C LEU A 11 -4.81 -2.88 -1.43
N LEU A 12 -5.19 -4.15 -1.59
CA LEU A 12 -4.68 -5.23 -0.75
C LEU A 12 -3.19 -5.50 -0.98
N ALA A 13 -2.71 -5.39 -2.22
CA ALA A 13 -1.30 -5.52 -2.55
C ALA A 13 -0.47 -4.43 -1.87
N GLY A 14 -0.92 -3.18 -1.93
CA GLY A 14 -0.28 -2.06 -1.25
C GLY A 14 -0.21 -2.25 0.27
N ALA A 15 -1.31 -2.71 0.88
CA ALA A 15 -1.36 -3.03 2.31
C ALA A 15 -0.35 -4.13 2.68
N LEU A 16 -0.32 -5.23 1.92
CA LEU A 16 0.59 -6.35 2.19
C LEU A 16 2.07 -5.94 2.06
N ILE A 17 2.40 -5.17 1.02
CA ILE A 17 3.76 -4.67 0.79
C ILE A 17 4.20 -3.76 1.94
N ALA A 18 3.35 -2.79 2.33
CA ALA A 18 3.68 -1.87 3.40
C ALA A 18 3.81 -2.58 4.76
N LEU A 19 2.93 -3.53 5.09
CA LEU A 19 3.04 -4.33 6.31
C LEU A 19 4.33 -5.15 6.33
N THR A 20 4.67 -5.78 5.21
CA THR A 20 5.92 -6.56 5.11
C THR A 20 7.13 -5.67 5.31
N ALA A 21 7.17 -4.50 4.66
CA ALA A 21 8.24 -3.52 4.83
C ALA A 21 8.29 -2.97 6.26
N LEU A 22 7.14 -2.71 6.90
CA LEU A 22 7.06 -2.27 8.29
C LEU A 22 7.59 -3.34 9.25
N LEU A 23 7.24 -4.62 9.03
CA LEU A 23 7.73 -5.74 9.83
C LEU A 23 9.25 -5.91 9.72
N LEU A 24 9.80 -5.76 8.52
CA LEU A 24 11.24 -5.95 8.28
C LEU A 24 12.10 -4.77 8.73
N THR A 25 11.57 -3.54 8.67
CA THR A 25 12.36 -2.33 8.90
C THR A 25 12.02 -1.60 10.19
N GLY A 26 10.84 -1.85 10.77
CA GLY A 26 10.29 -1.08 11.88
C GLY A 26 9.99 0.38 11.54
N ASN A 27 10.11 0.80 10.28
CA ASN A 27 10.01 2.20 9.87
C ASN A 27 8.80 2.45 8.96
N SER A 28 7.85 3.22 9.47
CA SER A 28 6.55 3.50 8.83
C SER A 28 6.70 4.33 7.55
N LEU A 29 7.71 5.21 7.46
CA LEU A 29 7.99 5.97 6.24
C LEU A 29 8.54 5.05 5.13
N ILE A 30 9.47 4.16 5.47
CA ILE A 30 9.98 3.16 4.52
C ILE A 30 8.85 2.25 4.04
N ALA A 31 7.97 1.83 4.95
CA ALA A 31 6.82 1.00 4.62
C ALA A 31 5.89 1.63 3.57
N VAL A 32 5.50 2.90 3.76
CA VAL A 32 4.67 3.62 2.80
C VAL A 32 5.43 3.86 1.49
N ALA A 33 6.72 4.22 1.56
CA ALA A 33 7.54 4.41 0.37
C ALA A 33 7.62 3.14 -0.50
N MET A 34 7.65 1.94 0.11
CA MET A 34 7.64 0.68 -0.62
C MET A 34 6.32 0.45 -1.38
N ALA A 35 5.17 0.82 -0.82
CA ALA A 35 3.90 0.76 -1.54
C ALA A 35 3.86 1.75 -2.72
N VAL A 36 4.41 2.96 -2.56
CA VAL A 36 4.53 3.95 -3.65
C VAL A 36 5.42 3.41 -4.78
N VAL A 37 6.61 2.92 -4.44
CA VAL A 37 7.56 2.36 -5.42
C VAL A 37 6.96 1.15 -6.12
N ALA A 38 6.29 0.25 -5.40
CA ALA A 38 5.66 -0.93 -5.99
C ALA A 38 4.53 -0.56 -6.96
N GLY A 39 3.66 0.38 -6.59
CA GLY A 39 2.61 0.89 -7.48
C GLY A 39 3.21 1.53 -8.73
N ALA A 40 4.22 2.39 -8.58
CA ALA A 40 4.86 3.07 -9.71
C ALA A 40 5.58 2.08 -10.63
N TRP A 41 6.22 1.06 -10.05
CA TRP A 41 6.87 -0.02 -10.79
C TRP A 41 5.87 -0.85 -11.60
N LYS A 42 4.69 -1.16 -11.02
CA LYS A 42 3.60 -1.83 -11.75
C LYS A 42 3.16 -0.99 -12.95
N GLU A 43 2.92 0.31 -12.78
CA GLU A 43 2.50 1.17 -13.90
C GLU A 43 3.57 1.29 -14.99
N TRP A 44 4.85 1.35 -14.60
CA TRP A 44 5.97 1.33 -15.53
C TRP A 44 6.12 -0.02 -16.25
N TRP A 45 5.75 -1.12 -15.61
CA TRP A 45 5.69 -2.43 -16.24
C TRP A 45 4.58 -2.49 -17.28
N ASP A 46 3.39 -2.02 -16.94
CA ASP A 46 2.24 -2.00 -17.85
C ASP A 46 2.48 -1.09 -19.07
N SER A 47 3.21 0.02 -18.90
CA SER A 47 3.58 0.90 -20.01
C SER A 47 4.46 0.25 -21.07
N ARG A 48 4.97 -0.98 -20.85
CA ARG A 48 5.72 -1.79 -21.82
C ARG A 48 4.85 -2.78 -22.60
N GLY A 49 3.52 -2.70 -22.46
CA GLY A 49 2.57 -3.59 -23.12
C GLY A 49 2.23 -4.84 -22.30
N HIS A 50 2.52 -4.84 -21.00
CA HIS A 50 2.13 -5.91 -20.09
C HIS A 50 0.75 -5.72 -19.44
N GLY A 51 0.14 -4.55 -19.64
CA GLY A 51 -1.16 -4.18 -19.08
C GLY A 51 -1.62 -2.81 -19.58
N GLN A 52 -2.57 -2.22 -18.87
CA GLN A 52 -3.03 -0.85 -19.10
C GLN A 52 -2.47 0.05 -18.00
N VAL A 53 -1.93 1.20 -18.40
CA VAL A 53 -1.46 2.21 -17.44
C VAL A 53 -2.69 2.93 -16.86
N GLU A 54 -2.87 2.80 -15.55
CA GLU A 54 -4.02 3.32 -14.82
C GLU A 54 -3.57 3.98 -13.50
N LEU A 55 -3.64 5.31 -13.45
CA LEU A 55 -3.31 6.07 -12.23
C LEU A 55 -4.10 5.60 -10.99
N ALA A 56 -5.31 5.07 -11.20
CA ALA A 56 -6.14 4.52 -10.14
C ALA A 56 -5.52 3.30 -9.44
N ASP A 57 -4.73 2.47 -10.14
CA ASP A 57 -4.04 1.31 -9.56
C ASP A 57 -2.87 1.74 -8.67
N LEU A 58 -2.11 2.74 -9.12
CA LEU A 58 -1.09 3.39 -8.30
C LEU A 58 -1.72 3.96 -7.03
N MET A 59 -2.80 4.75 -7.16
CA MET A 59 -3.47 5.36 -6.02
C MET A 59 -4.04 4.31 -5.07
N ALA A 60 -4.67 3.25 -5.58
CA ALA A 60 -5.18 2.16 -4.76
C ALA A 60 -4.04 1.48 -3.98
N THR A 61 -2.90 1.21 -4.62
CA THR A 61 -1.72 0.64 -3.97
C THR A 61 -1.19 1.55 -2.86
N ILE A 62 -1.07 2.86 -3.12
CA ILE A 62 -0.61 3.84 -2.11
C ILE A 62 -1.58 3.91 -0.93
N VAL A 63 -2.88 4.03 -1.19
CA VAL A 63 -3.91 4.12 -0.16
C VAL A 63 -3.92 2.87 0.71
N GLY A 64 -3.77 1.69 0.11
CA GLY A 64 -3.67 0.42 0.84
C GLY A 64 -2.50 0.39 1.80
N GLY A 65 -1.32 0.85 1.33
CA GLY A 65 -0.12 0.93 2.16
C GLY A 65 -0.27 1.90 3.33
N ILE A 66 -0.83 3.09 3.08
CA ILE A 66 -1.09 4.09 4.14
C ILE A 66 -2.06 3.53 5.18
N LEU A 67 -3.21 3.00 4.74
CA LEU A 67 -4.23 2.48 5.67
C LEU A 67 -3.67 1.37 6.56
N ALA A 68 -2.87 0.46 6.00
CA ALA A 68 -2.28 -0.63 6.75
C ALA A 68 -1.28 -0.13 7.81
N VAL A 69 -0.37 0.78 7.42
CA VAL A 69 0.62 1.35 8.34
C VAL A 69 -0.06 2.18 9.43
N THR A 70 -1.00 3.06 9.07
CA THR A 70 -1.75 3.87 10.04
C THR A 70 -2.53 3.00 11.02
N SER A 71 -3.11 1.88 10.56
CA SER A 71 -3.82 0.95 11.44
C SER A 71 -2.89 0.33 12.49
N VAL A 72 -1.65 -0.03 12.09
CA VAL A 72 -0.63 -0.55 13.02
C VAL A 72 -0.18 0.52 14.01
N GLU A 73 0.10 1.74 13.56
CA GLU A 73 0.51 2.84 14.45
C GLU A 73 -0.60 3.23 15.43
N LEU A 74 -1.86 3.25 14.97
CA LEU A 74 -3.00 3.48 15.84
C LEU A 74 -3.12 2.39 16.90
N TYR A 75 -2.96 1.12 16.52
CA TYR A 75 -2.95 0.00 17.46
C TYR A 75 -1.83 0.14 18.50
N ARG A 76 -0.60 0.45 18.05
CA ARG A 76 0.56 0.69 18.94
C ARG A 76 0.29 1.84 19.92
N PHE A 77 -0.30 2.93 19.44
CA PHE A 77 -0.67 4.06 20.29
C PHE A 77 -1.72 3.68 21.34
N ILE A 78 -2.79 2.99 20.96
CA ILE A 78 -3.86 2.57 21.88
C ILE A 78 -3.29 1.65 22.97
N ILE A 79 -2.52 0.62 22.58
CA ILE A 79 -1.92 -0.31 23.56
C ILE A 79 -0.92 0.42 24.47
N GLY A 80 -0.13 1.33 23.91
CA GLY A 80 0.80 2.15 24.69
C GLY A 80 0.13 3.13 25.66
N ALA A 81 -1.10 3.57 25.37
CA ALA A 81 -1.87 4.45 26.25
C ALA A 81 -2.66 3.71 27.35
N LEU A 82 -2.83 2.39 27.21
CA LEU A 82 -3.56 1.54 28.15
C LEU A 82 -2.64 0.81 29.15
N GLY A 83 -1.32 0.84 28.93
CA GLY A 83 -0.29 0.35 29.85
C GLY A 83 0.34 1.47 30.67
#